data_AF-A0A5C7UBU2-F1
#
_entry.id   AF-A0A5C7UBU2-F1
#
_cell.length_a   1.000
_cell.length_b   1.000
_cell.length_c   1.000
_cell.angle_alpha   90.00
_cell.angle_beta   90.00
_cell.angle_gamma   90.00
#
_symmetry.space_group_name_H-M   'P 1'
#
loop_
_entity.id
_entity.type
_entity.pdbx_description
1 polymer ?
#
loop_
_entity_poly.entity_id
_entity_poly.type
_entity_poly.pdbx_seq_one_letter_code
_entity_poly.pdbx_strand_id
1 'polypeptide(L)'
;MSPYVKKAYVYYIDYRFSVQNKIKGFTMRFLTQETIDFQGSGFLNELTDAIEAYRQTNKSTNEAVKLALQLGGIIKARTNLAIRVNISPYWMGPCISPVDFSEHSVLFGKRFQGFLDGSDGEKLVSKIAKPLGTIDLARAKVDGVFKEVNFELTYPKEMLESDKYTSSEHAAVMLHEVGHGFTICEYLDRTTTINAALAGYDQAIKNNNSYSQKSIYLKALKTEFKLEDLDVDEASKITKAEVGAVVIVGAFKKQIRSELGSDLYDLTASEFIADQFAARFGAGRDIVTALDKMYDGRDIDYHTDLKFVLMEVVKASMLAISLSGIVLTIMAGIPLGAFAFTMLTMSSIGAFISDSKTTLPGSAYDGVHARYTRVKRDLIARLKVKGIKSDEAHRITEDIDTIDTILAGMKDRR
;
A
#
# COMPACT_ATOMS: atom_id res chain seq x y z
N MET A 1 -18.03 18.28 -14.72
CA MET A 1 -16.81 17.96 -15.51
C MET A 1 -16.29 19.26 -16.11
N SER A 2 -15.10 19.70 -15.70
CA SER A 2 -14.52 20.99 -16.11
C SER A 2 -14.31 21.06 -17.64
N PRO A 3 -14.46 22.24 -18.29
CA PRO A 3 -14.26 22.41 -19.74
C PRO A 3 -12.89 21.92 -20.24
N TYR A 4 -11.88 21.93 -19.37
CA TYR A 4 -10.52 21.45 -19.65
C TYR A 4 -10.43 19.92 -19.72
N VAL A 5 -11.19 19.21 -18.89
CA VAL A 5 -11.31 17.74 -18.92
C VAL A 5 -11.94 17.30 -20.24
N LYS A 6 -12.93 18.05 -20.74
CA LYS A 6 -13.60 17.76 -22.02
C LYS A 6 -12.65 17.86 -23.23
N LYS A 7 -11.72 18.82 -23.23
CA LYS A 7 -10.79 19.07 -24.35
C LYS A 7 -9.61 18.08 -24.40
N ALA A 8 -9.08 17.68 -23.24
CA ALA A 8 -8.07 16.63 -23.14
C ALA A 8 -8.65 15.23 -23.47
N TYR A 9 -9.92 14.98 -23.12
CA TYR A 9 -10.62 13.72 -23.39
C TYR A 9 -10.97 13.50 -24.87
N VAL A 10 -11.32 14.56 -25.62
CA VAL A 10 -11.62 14.43 -27.06
C VAL A 10 -10.36 14.07 -27.86
N TYR A 11 -9.21 14.64 -27.51
CA TYR A 11 -7.91 14.24 -28.09
C TYR A 11 -7.51 12.79 -27.74
N TYR A 12 -7.86 12.31 -26.54
CA TYR A 12 -7.59 10.94 -26.08
C TYR A 12 -8.34 9.88 -26.91
N ILE A 13 -9.58 10.16 -27.29
CA ILE A 13 -10.44 9.26 -28.06
C ILE A 13 -10.02 9.18 -29.54
N ASP A 14 -9.73 10.32 -30.17
CA ASP A 14 -9.28 10.36 -31.57
C ASP A 14 -7.88 9.74 -31.76
N TYR A 15 -6.99 9.87 -30.77
CA TYR A 15 -5.68 9.22 -30.83
C TYR A 15 -5.78 7.70 -30.69
N ARG A 16 -6.59 7.16 -29.76
CA ARG A 16 -6.77 5.70 -29.60
C ARG A 16 -7.46 5.05 -30.81
N PHE A 17 -8.48 5.69 -31.40
CA PHE A 17 -9.17 5.12 -32.57
C PHE A 17 -8.36 5.24 -33.86
N SER A 18 -7.56 6.29 -34.05
CA SER A 18 -6.71 6.39 -35.25
C SER A 18 -5.45 5.50 -35.17
N VAL A 19 -4.94 5.22 -33.97
CA VAL A 19 -3.79 4.34 -33.73
C VAL A 19 -4.17 2.86 -33.80
N GLN A 20 -5.39 2.47 -33.40
CA GLN A 20 -5.89 1.09 -33.55
C GLN A 20 -5.94 0.62 -35.02
N ASN A 21 -6.05 1.53 -35.98
CA ASN A 21 -6.03 1.18 -37.41
C ASN A 21 -4.63 1.15 -38.04
N LYS A 22 -3.56 1.48 -37.30
CA LYS A 22 -2.20 1.59 -37.88
C LYS A 22 -1.06 0.86 -37.14
N ILE A 23 -1.28 0.27 -35.96
CA ILE A 23 -0.21 -0.45 -35.26
C ILE A 23 -0.49 -1.95 -35.22
N LYS A 24 0.01 -2.66 -36.24
CA LYS A 24 0.43 -4.06 -36.10
C LYS A 24 1.64 -4.08 -35.17
N GLY A 25 1.47 -4.53 -33.93
CA GLY A 25 2.60 -4.78 -33.03
C GLY A 25 2.48 -4.25 -31.60
N PHE A 26 1.29 -4.24 -31.00
CA PHE A 26 1.21 -4.11 -29.54
C PHE A 26 1.21 -5.51 -28.93
N THR A 27 2.37 -5.92 -28.39
CA THR A 27 2.51 -7.18 -27.67
C THR A 27 1.80 -7.05 -26.32
N MET A 28 0.59 -7.62 -26.24
CA MET A 28 -0.21 -7.73 -25.01
C MET A 28 0.61 -8.44 -23.92
N ARG A 29 0.73 -7.82 -22.74
CA ARG A 29 1.34 -8.44 -21.55
C ARG A 29 0.30 -8.54 -20.44
N PHE A 30 0.21 -9.75 -19.90
CA PHE A 30 -0.73 -10.17 -18.87
C PHE A 30 -0.52 -9.41 -17.56
N LEU A 31 -1.59 -8.77 -17.06
CA LEU A 31 -1.76 -8.39 -15.65
C LEU A 31 -2.31 -9.60 -14.89
N THR A 32 -1.47 -10.58 -14.60
CA THR A 32 -1.82 -11.62 -13.61
C THR A 32 -0.56 -12.09 -12.88
N GLN A 33 -0.22 -11.35 -11.83
CA GLN A 33 0.32 -11.74 -10.53
C GLN A 33 0.64 -10.42 -9.85
N GLU A 34 -0.17 -9.99 -8.88
CA GLU A 34 -0.09 -8.68 -8.20
C GLU A 34 1.16 -8.50 -7.33
N THR A 35 2.18 -9.33 -7.56
CA THR A 35 3.45 -9.34 -6.85
C THR A 35 4.54 -9.28 -7.89
N ILE A 36 5.52 -8.40 -7.67
CA ILE A 36 6.73 -8.38 -8.49
C ILE A 36 7.45 -9.74 -8.48
N ASP A 37 8.16 -10.05 -9.56
CA ASP A 37 9.03 -11.24 -9.57
C ASP A 37 10.14 -11.11 -8.52
N PHE A 38 10.77 -12.22 -8.15
CA PHE A 38 11.94 -12.18 -7.27
C PHE A 38 13.11 -11.45 -7.93
N GLN A 39 13.58 -10.36 -7.32
CA GLN A 39 14.59 -9.46 -7.89
C GLN A 39 16.01 -9.72 -7.34
N GLY A 40 16.14 -10.55 -6.31
CA GLY A 40 17.41 -10.79 -5.59
C GLY A 40 17.79 -9.65 -4.64
N SER A 41 18.92 -9.79 -3.93
CA SER A 41 19.30 -8.90 -2.82
C SER A 41 20.11 -7.67 -3.21
N GLY A 42 20.33 -7.42 -4.51
CA GLY A 42 21.20 -6.33 -4.96
C GLY A 42 20.70 -4.93 -4.61
N PHE A 43 19.37 -4.73 -4.52
CA PHE A 43 18.80 -3.44 -4.11
C PHE A 43 18.93 -3.24 -2.59
N LEU A 44 18.61 -4.27 -1.81
CA LEU A 44 18.81 -4.27 -0.35
C LEU A 44 20.26 -3.95 0.01
N ASN A 45 21.22 -4.60 -0.64
CA ASN A 45 22.65 -4.42 -0.36
C ASN A 45 23.10 -2.97 -0.63
N GLU A 46 22.71 -2.38 -1.77
CA GLU A 46 23.09 -0.99 -2.09
C GLU A 46 22.51 0.02 -1.08
N LEU A 47 21.27 -0.17 -0.63
CA LEU A 47 20.67 0.65 0.42
C LEU A 47 21.38 0.44 1.76
N THR A 48 21.68 -0.81 2.11
CA THR A 48 22.39 -1.18 3.34
C THR A 48 23.76 -0.52 3.40
N ASP A 49 24.54 -0.60 2.31
CA ASP A 49 25.88 -0.03 2.22
C ASP A 49 25.85 1.50 2.37
N ALA A 50 24.86 2.17 1.76
CA ALA A 50 24.69 3.61 1.88
C ALA A 50 24.38 4.04 3.33
N ILE A 51 23.48 3.31 4.00
CA ILE A 51 23.10 3.57 5.39
C ILE A 51 24.28 3.30 6.32
N GLU A 52 24.99 2.19 6.12
CA GLU A 52 26.17 1.82 6.91
C GLU A 52 27.27 2.89 6.80
N ALA A 53 27.57 3.35 5.58
CA ALA A 53 28.54 4.41 5.35
C ALA A 53 28.15 5.70 6.08
N TYR A 54 26.86 6.08 6.06
CA TYR A 54 26.37 7.24 6.81
C TYR A 54 26.53 7.08 8.32
N ARG A 55 26.24 5.89 8.88
CA ARG A 55 26.35 5.63 10.33
C ARG A 55 27.78 5.77 10.84
N GLN A 56 28.78 5.62 9.97
CA GLN A 56 30.21 5.81 10.26
C GLN A 56 30.69 7.27 10.14
N THR A 57 29.82 8.19 9.70
CA THR A 57 30.15 9.63 9.61
C THR A 57 29.95 10.36 10.94
N ASN A 58 30.15 11.68 10.93
CA ASN A 58 29.79 12.55 12.05
C ASN A 58 28.26 12.78 12.20
N LYS A 59 27.43 12.15 11.35
CA LYS A 59 25.96 12.21 11.41
C LYS A 59 25.38 13.64 11.36
N SER A 60 26.14 14.57 10.80
CA SER A 60 25.69 15.96 10.63
C SER A 60 24.50 16.07 9.68
N THR A 61 23.76 17.18 9.74
CA THR A 61 22.65 17.46 8.81
C THR A 61 23.08 17.37 7.34
N ASN A 62 24.29 17.82 7.01
CA ASN A 62 24.82 17.73 5.65
C ASN A 62 25.04 16.29 5.20
N GLU A 63 25.54 15.42 6.08
CA GLU A 63 25.69 13.98 5.77
C GLU A 63 24.33 13.30 5.63
N ALA A 64 23.33 13.68 6.43
CA ALA A 64 21.96 13.19 6.27
C ALA A 64 21.35 13.61 4.92
N VAL A 65 21.56 14.86 4.48
CA VAL A 65 21.11 15.32 3.15
C VAL A 65 21.81 14.56 2.01
N LYS A 66 23.13 14.30 2.13
CA LYS A 66 23.86 13.49 1.14
C LYS A 66 23.32 12.06 1.08
N LEU A 67 23.10 11.43 2.23
CA LEU A 67 22.50 10.10 2.30
C LEU A 67 21.12 10.10 1.63
N ALA A 68 20.26 11.06 1.95
CA ALA A 68 18.92 11.16 1.38
C ALA A 68 18.96 11.25 -0.17
N LEU A 69 19.86 12.06 -0.72
CA LEU A 69 20.07 12.16 -2.17
C LEU A 69 20.58 10.84 -2.77
N GLN A 70 21.51 10.17 -2.09
CA GLN A 70 22.05 8.89 -2.53
C GLN A 70 20.96 7.80 -2.55
N LEU A 71 20.17 7.68 -1.48
CA LEU A 71 19.07 6.73 -1.36
C LEU A 71 18.02 6.95 -2.46
N GLY A 72 17.60 8.19 -2.69
CA GLY A 72 16.69 8.52 -3.80
C GLY A 72 17.26 8.15 -5.17
N GLY A 73 18.57 8.31 -5.36
CA GLY A 73 19.28 7.89 -6.57
C GLY A 73 19.28 6.37 -6.78
N ILE A 74 19.57 5.60 -5.73
CA ILE A 74 19.53 4.13 -5.75
C ILE A 74 18.12 3.65 -6.09
N ILE A 75 17.10 4.16 -5.38
CA ILE A 75 15.70 3.81 -5.62
C ILE A 75 15.31 4.06 -7.07
N LYS A 76 15.65 5.24 -7.61
CA LYS A 76 15.34 5.60 -8.99
C LYS A 76 16.06 4.71 -9.99
N ALA A 77 17.32 4.34 -9.76
CA ALA A 77 18.05 3.45 -10.65
C ALA A 77 17.44 2.03 -10.71
N ARG A 78 16.96 1.55 -9.56
CA ARG A 78 16.40 0.20 -9.39
C ARG A 78 14.95 0.09 -9.87
N THR A 79 14.12 1.10 -9.61
CA THR A 79 12.66 1.02 -9.82
C THR A 79 12.11 2.03 -10.82
N ASN A 80 12.91 3.01 -11.25
CA ASN A 80 12.50 4.22 -11.97
C ASN A 80 11.54 5.16 -11.19
N LEU A 81 11.18 4.86 -9.93
CA LEU A 81 10.38 5.76 -9.11
C LEU A 81 11.17 7.01 -8.74
N ALA A 82 10.54 8.18 -8.86
CA ALA A 82 11.11 9.43 -8.39
C ALA A 82 10.72 9.64 -6.92
N ILE A 83 11.56 9.15 -6.01
CA ILE A 83 11.36 9.32 -4.56
C ILE A 83 12.35 10.34 -4.02
N ARG A 84 11.83 11.42 -3.44
CA ARG A 84 12.59 12.35 -2.62
C ARG A 84 12.64 11.80 -1.20
N VAL A 85 13.80 11.32 -0.78
CA VAL A 85 14.02 10.92 0.61
C VAL A 85 14.26 12.17 1.45
N ASN A 86 13.65 12.22 2.63
CA ASN A 86 13.78 13.29 3.61
C ASN A 86 14.12 12.66 4.97
N ILE A 87 15.36 12.86 5.43
CA ILE A 87 15.78 12.42 6.77
C ILE A 87 15.41 13.52 7.76
N SER A 88 14.33 13.28 8.47
CA SER A 88 13.61 14.29 9.25
C SER A 88 13.97 14.21 10.74
N PRO A 89 14.08 15.35 11.45
CA PRO A 89 14.22 15.37 12.90
C PRO A 89 12.92 15.01 13.65
N TYR A 90 11.79 14.85 12.94
CA TYR A 90 10.50 14.56 13.57
C TYR A 90 10.30 13.06 13.84
N TRP A 91 9.61 12.75 14.93
CA TRP A 91 9.35 11.41 15.48
C TRP A 91 8.26 10.59 14.77
N MET A 92 7.72 11.07 13.64
CA MET A 92 6.73 10.31 12.89
C MET A 92 7.46 9.16 12.18
N GLY A 93 7.05 7.90 12.39
CA GLY A 93 7.70 6.73 11.80
C GLY A 93 7.91 6.84 10.28
N PRO A 94 8.76 5.97 9.68
CA PRO A 94 8.97 5.96 8.25
C PRO A 94 7.63 5.95 7.50
N CYS A 95 7.52 6.81 6.50
CA CYS A 95 6.31 6.89 5.69
C CYS A 95 6.63 7.45 4.30
N ILE A 96 5.89 6.98 3.30
CA ILE A 96 5.81 7.64 2.01
C ILE A 96 4.49 8.42 1.88
N SER A 97 4.59 9.70 1.54
CA SER A 97 3.41 10.52 1.28
C SER A 97 2.74 10.04 -0.01
N PRO A 98 1.40 9.89 -0.01
CA PRO A 98 0.68 9.63 -1.24
C PRO A 98 0.85 10.81 -2.19
N VAL A 99 0.79 10.53 -3.49
CA VAL A 99 0.74 11.57 -4.52
C VAL A 99 -0.55 12.33 -4.35
N ASP A 100 -0.52 13.65 -4.55
CA ASP A 100 -1.66 14.51 -4.31
C ASP A 100 -2.72 14.36 -5.41
N PHE A 101 -3.65 13.41 -5.23
CA PHE A 101 -4.79 13.16 -6.12
C PHE A 101 -5.96 14.10 -5.86
N SER A 102 -6.93 14.16 -6.78
CA SER A 102 -8.16 14.91 -6.50
C SER A 102 -9.00 14.23 -5.42
N GLU A 103 -9.53 15.04 -4.50
CA GLU A 103 -10.41 14.66 -3.38
C GLU A 103 -11.65 13.84 -3.78
N HIS A 104 -12.03 13.86 -5.07
CA HIS A 104 -13.25 13.23 -5.59
C HIS A 104 -13.05 11.86 -6.25
N SER A 105 -11.84 11.31 -6.25
CA SER A 105 -11.66 9.97 -6.83
C SER A 105 -12.33 8.92 -5.95
N VAL A 106 -13.37 8.28 -6.52
CA VAL A 106 -14.16 7.19 -5.91
C VAL A 106 -13.36 5.91 -5.67
N LEU A 107 -12.10 5.88 -6.12
CA LEU A 107 -11.19 4.76 -5.98
C LEU A 107 -10.28 4.90 -4.74
N PHE A 108 -10.23 6.09 -4.10
CA PHE A 108 -9.57 6.23 -2.80
C PHE A 108 -10.53 5.90 -1.66
N GLY A 109 -10.07 5.08 -0.71
CA GLY A 109 -10.77 4.92 0.56
C GLY A 109 -10.95 6.26 1.28
N LYS A 110 -12.03 6.41 2.06
CA LYS A 110 -12.39 7.65 2.79
C LYS A 110 -11.24 8.29 3.59
N ARG A 111 -10.26 7.49 4.02
CA ARG A 111 -9.10 7.94 4.80
C ARG A 111 -8.07 8.73 3.98
N PHE A 112 -7.92 8.43 2.69
CA PHE A 112 -6.99 9.16 1.82
C PHE A 112 -7.59 10.46 1.30
N GLN A 113 -8.93 10.60 1.26
CA GLN A 113 -9.61 11.81 0.79
C GLN A 113 -9.28 13.07 1.63
N GLY A 114 -8.85 12.92 2.89
CA GLY A 114 -8.48 14.04 3.77
C GLY A 114 -7.02 14.52 3.66
N PHE A 115 -6.18 13.81 2.90
CA PHE A 115 -4.75 14.14 2.70
C PHE A 115 -4.47 14.71 1.31
N LEU A 116 -5.52 15.06 0.57
CA LEU A 116 -5.48 15.33 -0.86
C LEU A 116 -5.95 16.76 -1.15
N ASP A 117 -5.04 17.63 -1.57
CA ASP A 117 -5.30 18.93 -2.15
C ASP A 117 -5.10 18.79 -3.66
N GLY A 118 -6.17 18.75 -4.46
CA GLY A 118 -6.22 18.18 -5.83
C GLY A 118 -5.30 18.74 -6.94
N SER A 119 -4.24 19.47 -6.58
CA SER A 119 -3.28 20.18 -7.42
C SER A 119 -2.33 19.29 -8.24
N ASP A 120 -1.90 18.11 -7.77
CA ASP A 120 -0.99 17.25 -8.54
C ASP A 120 -1.71 16.31 -9.52
N GLY A 121 -2.92 15.87 -9.18
CA GLY A 121 -3.81 15.15 -10.09
C GLY A 121 -4.11 15.95 -11.36
N GLU A 122 -4.34 17.26 -11.26
CA GLU A 122 -4.57 18.14 -12.43
C GLU A 122 -3.29 18.32 -13.28
N LYS A 123 -2.10 18.39 -12.64
CA LYS A 123 -0.81 18.44 -13.35
C LYS A 123 -0.49 17.12 -14.06
N LEU A 124 -0.88 15.97 -13.50
CA LEU A 124 -0.75 14.66 -14.14
C LEU A 124 -1.69 14.53 -15.34
N VAL A 125 -2.94 14.98 -15.20
CA VAL A 125 -3.93 14.94 -16.28
C VAL A 125 -3.56 15.86 -17.46
N SER A 126 -2.96 17.03 -17.19
CA SER A 126 -2.47 17.93 -18.26
C SER A 126 -1.27 17.39 -19.04
N LYS A 127 -0.57 16.35 -18.54
CA LYS A 127 0.57 15.70 -19.20
C LYS A 127 0.21 14.46 -20.03
N ILE A 128 -1.07 14.12 -20.16
CA ILE A 128 -1.61 12.93 -20.88
C ILE A 128 -1.28 12.89 -22.39
N ALA A 129 -0.58 13.90 -22.94
CA ALA A 129 0.02 13.81 -24.28
C ALA A 129 1.24 12.87 -24.36
N LYS A 130 1.78 12.41 -23.22
CA LYS A 130 2.89 11.44 -23.13
C LYS A 130 2.37 10.00 -23.08
N PRO A 131 3.17 8.98 -23.46
CA PRO A 131 2.77 7.58 -23.32
C PRO A 131 2.26 7.30 -21.90
N LEU A 132 1.13 6.58 -21.82
CA LEU A 132 0.55 6.04 -20.60
C LEU A 132 1.66 5.45 -19.72
N GLY A 133 1.59 5.69 -18.41
CA GLY A 133 2.49 5.04 -17.47
C GLY A 133 2.39 3.54 -17.62
N THR A 134 3.50 2.83 -17.50
CA THR A 134 3.52 1.37 -17.59
C THR A 134 4.27 0.80 -16.40
N ILE A 135 3.92 -0.41 -16.01
CA ILE A 135 4.51 -1.10 -14.86
C ILE A 135 4.99 -2.46 -15.33
N ASP A 136 6.27 -2.73 -15.08
CA ASP A 136 6.92 -3.99 -15.37
C ASP A 136 7.14 -4.73 -14.05
N LEU A 137 6.19 -5.60 -13.70
CA LEU A 137 6.23 -6.41 -12.47
C LEU A 137 7.39 -7.41 -12.47
N ALA A 138 7.83 -7.88 -13.65
CA ALA A 138 8.94 -8.81 -13.75
C ALA A 138 10.29 -8.16 -13.40
N ARG A 139 10.42 -6.86 -13.63
CA ARG A 139 11.63 -6.08 -13.32
C ARG A 139 11.47 -5.10 -12.17
N ALA A 140 10.28 -5.05 -11.55
CA ALA A 140 9.90 -4.05 -10.57
C ALA A 140 10.21 -2.60 -11.01
N LYS A 141 9.86 -2.26 -12.25
CA LYS A 141 10.10 -0.92 -12.83
C LYS A 141 8.82 -0.22 -13.27
N VAL A 142 8.79 1.10 -13.09
CA VAL A 142 7.76 1.97 -13.66
C VAL A 142 8.32 2.78 -14.83
N ASP A 143 7.47 3.10 -15.81
CA ASP A 143 7.86 3.82 -17.02
C ASP A 143 6.78 4.84 -17.41
N GLY A 144 7.00 5.57 -18.50
CA GLY A 144 6.05 6.57 -19.00
C GLY A 144 5.86 7.73 -18.03
N VAL A 145 4.62 8.08 -17.71
CA VAL A 145 4.30 9.17 -16.77
C VAL A 145 4.61 8.83 -15.31
N PHE A 146 4.61 7.54 -14.93
CA PHE A 146 4.83 7.13 -13.53
C PHE A 146 6.24 7.41 -13.01
N LYS A 147 7.25 7.42 -13.90
CA LYS A 147 8.61 7.84 -13.52
C LYS A 147 8.73 9.33 -13.15
N GLU A 148 7.74 10.13 -13.54
CA GLU A 148 7.69 11.58 -13.29
C GLU A 148 6.86 11.92 -12.04
N VAL A 149 6.19 10.93 -11.45
CA VAL A 149 5.43 11.07 -10.22
C VAL A 149 6.43 11.18 -9.07
N ASN A 150 6.43 12.33 -8.39
CA ASN A 150 7.32 12.55 -7.25
C ASN A 150 6.64 12.09 -5.98
N PHE A 151 7.27 11.15 -5.29
CA PHE A 151 6.89 10.74 -3.95
C PHE A 151 7.85 11.36 -2.93
N GLU A 152 7.37 11.63 -1.72
CA GLU A 152 8.23 12.02 -0.60
C GLU A 152 8.26 10.89 0.44
N LEU A 153 9.45 10.35 0.70
CA LEU A 153 9.68 9.36 1.74
C LEU A 153 10.34 10.07 2.92
N THR A 154 9.63 10.15 4.03
CA THR A 154 10.15 10.70 5.28
C THR A 154 10.68 9.58 6.16
N TYR A 155 11.90 9.74 6.66
CA TYR A 155 12.55 8.78 7.56
C TYR A 155 13.08 9.49 8.81
N PRO A 156 12.74 9.05 10.04
CA PRO A 156 13.23 9.69 11.25
C PRO A 156 14.74 9.53 11.42
N LYS A 157 15.42 10.66 11.61
CA LYS A 157 16.85 10.71 11.90
C LYS A 157 17.19 9.90 13.16
N GLU A 158 16.39 10.07 14.21
CA GLU A 158 16.59 9.35 15.48
C GLU A 158 16.49 7.83 15.32
N MET A 159 15.57 7.35 14.48
CA MET A 159 15.46 5.92 14.18
C MET A 159 16.68 5.43 13.42
N LEU A 160 17.08 6.15 12.37
CA LEU A 160 18.22 5.79 11.51
C LEU A 160 19.57 5.75 12.26
N GLU A 161 19.71 6.61 13.27
CA GLU A 161 20.92 6.70 14.10
C GLU A 161 20.93 5.75 15.29
N SER A 162 19.80 5.09 15.56
CA SER A 162 19.63 4.15 16.68
C SER A 162 20.41 2.85 16.45
N ASP A 163 21.00 2.33 17.52
CA ASP A 163 21.62 1.00 17.54
C ASP A 163 20.61 -0.14 17.73
N LYS A 164 19.31 0.19 17.85
CA LYS A 164 18.24 -0.81 17.92
C LYS A 164 18.13 -1.63 16.63
N TYR A 165 18.32 -0.98 15.48
CA TYR A 165 18.19 -1.59 14.17
C TYR A 165 19.54 -1.63 13.46
N THR A 166 19.77 -2.69 12.69
CA THR A 166 20.91 -2.80 11.79
C THR A 166 20.70 -1.96 10.53
N SER A 167 21.78 -1.68 9.80
CA SER A 167 21.70 -0.99 8.51
C SER A 167 20.84 -1.74 7.49
N SER A 168 20.84 -3.08 7.53
CA SER A 168 20.01 -3.90 6.63
C SER A 168 18.53 -3.86 7.01
N GLU A 169 18.22 -3.84 8.31
CA GLU A 169 16.84 -3.62 8.79
C GLU A 169 16.31 -2.23 8.40
N HIS A 170 17.14 -1.18 8.46
CA HIS A 170 16.75 0.13 7.93
C HIS A 170 16.49 0.10 6.42
N ALA A 171 17.35 -0.58 5.66
CA ALA A 171 17.18 -0.75 4.22
C ALA A 171 15.90 -1.54 3.88
N ALA A 172 15.57 -2.56 4.67
CA ALA A 172 14.34 -3.33 4.54
C ALA A 172 13.09 -2.47 4.77
N VAL A 173 13.10 -1.62 5.81
CA VAL A 173 12.02 -0.66 6.06
C VAL A 173 11.91 0.35 4.93
N MET A 174 13.02 0.83 4.35
CA MET A 174 12.95 1.70 3.18
C MET A 174 12.37 0.98 1.96
N LEU A 175 12.70 -0.30 1.73
CA LEU A 175 12.10 -1.09 0.66
C LEU A 175 10.59 -1.27 0.86
N HIS A 176 10.14 -1.42 2.10
CA HIS A 176 8.71 -1.43 2.44
C HIS A 176 8.02 -0.12 2.00
N GLU A 177 8.57 1.04 2.36
CA GLU A 177 8.05 2.34 1.91
C GLU A 177 8.08 2.53 0.39
N VAL A 178 9.12 2.02 -0.28
CA VAL A 178 9.20 2.01 -1.75
C VAL A 178 8.10 1.11 -2.34
N GLY A 179 7.78 0.00 -1.68
CA GLY A 179 6.68 -0.90 -2.05
C GLY A 179 5.33 -0.20 -2.03
N HIS A 180 5.07 0.67 -1.05
CA HIS A 180 3.89 1.54 -1.07
C HIS A 180 3.87 2.47 -2.30
N GLY A 181 4.98 3.14 -2.61
CA GLY A 181 5.08 4.01 -3.80
C GLY A 181 4.83 3.25 -5.11
N PHE A 182 5.39 2.04 -5.24
CA PHE A 182 5.19 1.17 -6.39
C PHE A 182 3.72 0.74 -6.53
N THR A 183 3.10 0.33 -5.42
CA THR A 183 1.68 -0.08 -5.36
C THR A 183 0.75 1.09 -5.73
N ILE A 184 1.09 2.33 -5.34
CA ILE A 184 0.34 3.53 -5.76
C ILE A 184 0.38 3.70 -7.29
N CYS A 185 1.52 3.42 -7.94
CA CYS A 185 1.59 3.43 -9.40
C CYS A 185 0.70 2.35 -10.02
N GLU A 186 0.69 1.12 -9.48
CA GLU A 186 -0.22 0.05 -9.94
C GLU A 186 -1.68 0.46 -9.84
N TYR A 187 -2.02 1.09 -8.72
CA TYR A 187 -3.33 1.64 -8.52
C TYR A 187 -3.67 2.75 -9.52
N LEU A 188 -2.71 3.62 -9.87
CA LEU A 188 -2.92 4.67 -10.87
C LEU A 188 -3.16 4.11 -12.27
N ASP A 189 -2.45 3.05 -12.64
CA ASP A 189 -2.63 2.36 -13.91
C ASP A 189 -4.03 1.75 -14.02
N ARG A 190 -4.46 1.05 -12.96
CA ARG A 190 -5.80 0.47 -12.85
C ARG A 190 -6.89 1.55 -12.90
N THR A 191 -6.73 2.61 -12.12
CA THR A 191 -7.66 3.75 -12.09
C THR A 191 -7.84 4.37 -13.47
N THR A 192 -6.72 4.65 -14.15
CA THR A 192 -6.73 5.25 -15.49
C THR A 192 -7.39 4.32 -16.51
N THR A 193 -7.15 3.01 -16.38
CA THR A 193 -7.74 1.98 -17.23
C THR A 193 -9.24 1.86 -17.05
N ILE A 194 -9.73 1.82 -15.81
CA ILE A 194 -11.17 1.79 -15.50
C ILE A 194 -11.85 3.06 -16.05
N ASN A 195 -11.25 4.23 -15.82
CA ASN A 195 -11.79 5.49 -16.33
C ASN A 195 -11.86 5.52 -17.86
N ALA A 196 -10.85 4.98 -18.55
CA ALA A 196 -10.87 4.85 -20.01
C ALA A 196 -11.97 3.88 -20.49
N ALA A 197 -12.18 2.78 -19.77
CA ALA A 197 -13.27 1.84 -20.06
C ALA A 197 -14.65 2.49 -19.88
N LEU A 198 -14.84 3.27 -18.82
CA LEU A 198 -16.07 4.02 -18.59
C LEU A 198 -16.33 5.09 -19.65
N ALA A 199 -15.29 5.81 -20.07
CA ALA A 199 -15.41 6.81 -21.13
C ALA A 199 -15.79 6.18 -22.47
N GLY A 200 -15.19 5.04 -22.84
CA GLY A 200 -15.56 4.30 -24.04
C GLY A 200 -17.01 3.80 -24.00
N TYR A 201 -17.46 3.33 -22.84
CA TYR A 201 -18.84 2.90 -22.64
C TYR A 201 -19.85 4.07 -22.71
N ASP A 202 -19.57 5.19 -22.05
CA ASP A 202 -20.40 6.39 -22.08
C ASP A 202 -20.53 6.95 -23.51
N GLN A 203 -19.44 6.96 -24.28
CA GLN A 203 -19.48 7.33 -25.69
C GLN A 203 -20.33 6.38 -26.52
N ALA A 204 -20.25 5.07 -26.26
CA ALA A 204 -21.09 4.09 -26.95
C ALA A 204 -22.58 4.29 -26.67
N ILE A 205 -22.95 4.72 -25.46
CA ILE A 205 -24.33 5.06 -25.11
C ILE A 205 -24.76 6.38 -25.75
N LYS A 206 -23.95 7.45 -25.65
CA LYS A 206 -24.28 8.78 -26.19
C LYS A 206 -24.44 8.80 -27.70
N ASN A 207 -23.67 7.98 -28.41
CA ASN A 207 -23.78 7.85 -29.87
C ASN A 207 -24.94 6.94 -30.31
N ASN A 208 -25.79 6.50 -29.38
CA ASN A 208 -26.94 5.63 -29.65
C ASN A 208 -26.53 4.31 -30.35
N ASN A 209 -25.35 3.78 -30.00
CA ASN A 209 -24.85 2.55 -30.61
C ASN A 209 -25.81 1.38 -30.34
N SER A 210 -25.98 0.54 -31.36
CA SER A 210 -26.82 -0.67 -31.29
C SER A 210 -26.34 -1.65 -30.21
N TYR A 211 -27.24 -2.53 -29.75
CA TYR A 211 -26.91 -3.65 -28.85
C TYR A 211 -25.64 -4.40 -29.29
N SER A 212 -25.53 -4.66 -30.59
CA SER A 212 -24.39 -5.37 -31.20
C SER A 212 -23.06 -4.65 -30.96
N GLN A 213 -23.03 -3.33 -31.15
CA GLN A 213 -21.81 -2.53 -30.96
C GLN A 213 -21.41 -2.41 -29.48
N LYS A 214 -22.38 -2.30 -28.55
CA LYS A 214 -22.12 -2.34 -27.11
C LYS A 214 -21.56 -3.71 -26.69
N SER A 215 -22.15 -4.80 -27.20
CA SER A 215 -21.72 -6.17 -26.92
C SER A 215 -20.29 -6.44 -27.40
N ILE A 216 -19.90 -5.95 -28.59
CA ILE A 216 -18.52 -6.08 -29.10
C ILE A 216 -17.54 -5.38 -28.16
N TYR A 217 -17.83 -4.14 -27.75
CA TYR A 217 -16.99 -3.39 -26.83
C TYR A 217 -16.84 -4.08 -25.47
N LEU A 218 -17.96 -4.52 -24.89
CA LEU A 218 -17.98 -5.22 -23.60
C LEU A 218 -17.31 -6.60 -23.64
N LYS A 219 -17.39 -7.33 -24.76
CA LYS A 219 -16.65 -8.59 -24.96
C LYS A 219 -15.14 -8.35 -25.03
N ALA A 220 -14.72 -7.29 -25.71
CA ALA A 220 -13.31 -6.90 -25.75
C ALA A 220 -12.80 -6.56 -24.35
N LEU A 221 -13.53 -5.74 -23.59
CA LEU A 221 -13.21 -5.44 -22.18
C LEU A 221 -13.18 -6.71 -21.31
N LYS A 222 -14.19 -7.57 -21.42
CA LYS A 222 -14.27 -8.82 -20.65
C LYS A 222 -13.07 -9.73 -20.92
N THR A 223 -12.65 -9.84 -22.18
CA THR A 223 -11.54 -10.70 -22.59
C THR A 223 -10.21 -10.11 -22.13
N GLU A 224 -9.99 -8.82 -22.39
CA GLU A 224 -8.75 -8.13 -22.08
C GLU A 224 -8.47 -8.11 -20.57
N PHE A 225 -9.50 -7.80 -19.79
CA PHE A 225 -9.36 -7.65 -18.34
C PHE A 225 -9.79 -8.88 -17.56
N LYS A 226 -10.21 -9.97 -18.22
CA LYS A 226 -10.72 -11.19 -17.56
C LYS A 226 -11.84 -10.90 -16.55
N LEU A 227 -12.78 -10.05 -16.93
CA LEU A 227 -13.93 -9.70 -16.10
C LEU A 227 -14.96 -10.85 -16.10
N GLU A 228 -14.65 -11.95 -15.42
CA GLU A 228 -15.47 -13.18 -15.43
C GLU A 228 -16.92 -12.91 -15.04
N ASP A 229 -17.11 -12.06 -14.03
CA ASP A 229 -18.40 -11.61 -13.49
C ASP A 229 -19.15 -10.60 -14.36
N LEU A 230 -18.57 -10.10 -15.45
CA LEU A 230 -19.26 -9.17 -16.34
C LEU A 230 -20.23 -9.94 -17.25
N ASP A 231 -21.54 -9.79 -17.00
CA ASP A 231 -22.57 -10.24 -17.92
C ASP A 231 -22.69 -9.24 -19.08
N VAL A 232 -22.12 -9.61 -20.23
CA VAL A 232 -22.11 -8.79 -21.44
C VAL A 232 -23.52 -8.55 -21.97
N ASP A 233 -24.39 -9.55 -21.91
CA ASP A 233 -25.71 -9.48 -22.53
C ASP A 233 -26.63 -8.57 -21.72
N GLU A 234 -26.61 -8.69 -20.39
CA GLU A 234 -27.31 -7.75 -19.51
C GLU A 234 -26.72 -6.33 -19.60
N ALA A 235 -25.39 -6.19 -19.59
CA ALA A 235 -24.74 -4.88 -19.68
C ALA A 235 -24.99 -4.17 -21.03
N SER A 236 -25.22 -4.92 -22.11
CA SER A 236 -25.52 -4.39 -23.45
C SER A 236 -26.95 -3.86 -23.58
N LYS A 237 -27.89 -4.34 -22.75
CA LYS A 237 -29.29 -3.87 -22.72
C LYS A 237 -29.44 -2.53 -21.98
N ILE A 238 -28.44 -2.12 -21.21
CA ILE A 238 -28.50 -0.91 -20.40
C ILE A 238 -28.52 0.33 -21.31
N THR A 239 -29.49 1.21 -21.03
CA THR A 239 -29.73 2.46 -21.77
C THR A 239 -29.26 3.70 -21.01
N LYS A 240 -29.22 3.64 -19.66
CA LYS A 240 -28.71 4.72 -18.80
C LYS A 240 -27.22 4.55 -18.55
N ALA A 241 -26.42 5.57 -18.88
CA ALA A 241 -24.96 5.51 -18.77
C ALA A 241 -24.49 5.26 -17.33
N GLU A 242 -25.17 5.83 -16.35
CA GLU A 242 -24.84 5.71 -14.93
C GLU A 242 -24.97 4.26 -14.45
N VAL A 243 -26.02 3.57 -14.90
CA VAL A 243 -26.28 2.17 -14.50
C VAL A 243 -25.22 1.25 -15.10
N GLY A 244 -24.85 1.46 -16.36
CA GLY A 244 -23.83 0.63 -17.00
C GLY A 244 -22.42 0.92 -16.48
N ALA A 245 -22.14 2.16 -16.09
CA ALA A 245 -20.91 2.51 -15.38
C ALA A 245 -20.79 1.75 -14.05
N VAL A 246 -21.87 1.64 -13.27
CA VAL A 246 -21.89 0.86 -12.02
C VAL A 246 -21.62 -0.63 -12.29
N VAL A 247 -22.18 -1.20 -13.35
CA VAL A 247 -21.94 -2.61 -13.72
C VAL A 247 -20.47 -2.85 -14.09
N ILE A 248 -19.88 -1.97 -14.89
CA ILE A 248 -18.48 -2.07 -15.30
C ILE A 248 -17.54 -1.90 -14.10
N VAL A 249 -17.74 -0.86 -13.28
CA VAL A 249 -16.95 -0.66 -12.05
C VAL A 249 -17.13 -1.83 -11.09
N GLY A 250 -18.34 -2.36 -10.95
CA GLY A 250 -18.62 -3.52 -10.11
C GLY A 250 -17.86 -4.77 -10.55
N ALA A 251 -17.76 -5.01 -11.87
CA ALA A 251 -16.98 -6.12 -12.41
C ALA A 251 -15.49 -5.97 -12.11
N PHE A 252 -14.91 -4.79 -12.33
CA PHE A 252 -13.51 -4.50 -11.98
C PHE A 252 -13.26 -4.65 -10.48
N LYS A 253 -14.16 -4.16 -9.62
CA LYS A 253 -14.01 -4.26 -8.17
C LYS A 253 -14.03 -5.72 -7.70
N LYS A 254 -14.90 -6.56 -8.25
CA LYS A 254 -14.96 -7.98 -7.90
C LYS A 254 -13.69 -8.72 -8.31
N GLN A 255 -13.17 -8.43 -9.50
CA GLN A 255 -11.90 -9.00 -9.95
C GLN A 255 -10.77 -8.65 -8.97
N ILE A 256 -10.61 -7.37 -8.62
CA ILE A 256 -9.57 -6.91 -7.68
C ILE A 256 -9.69 -7.63 -6.34
N ARG A 257 -10.90 -7.74 -5.80
CA ARG A 257 -11.14 -8.44 -4.54
C ARG A 257 -10.85 -9.94 -4.63
N SER A 258 -11.13 -10.55 -5.78
CA SER A 258 -10.88 -11.98 -5.99
C SER A 258 -9.39 -12.31 -6.04
N GLU A 259 -8.57 -11.39 -6.56
CA GLU A 259 -7.11 -11.57 -6.66
C GLU A 259 -6.43 -11.40 -5.28
N LEU A 260 -6.88 -10.41 -4.48
CA LEU A 260 -6.27 -10.09 -3.18
C LEU A 260 -6.91 -10.80 -1.98
N GLY A 261 -8.13 -11.31 -2.12
CA GLY A 261 -8.97 -11.76 -1.01
C GLY A 261 -9.50 -10.63 -0.12
N SER A 262 -9.05 -9.39 -0.33
CA SER A 262 -9.45 -8.15 0.35
C SER A 262 -9.54 -7.00 -0.64
N ASP A 263 -10.05 -5.84 -0.22
CA ASP A 263 -9.94 -4.65 -1.06
C ASP A 263 -8.47 -4.19 -1.08
N LEU A 264 -7.91 -3.82 -2.25
CA LEU A 264 -6.55 -3.22 -2.32
C LEU A 264 -6.48 -1.95 -1.45
N TYR A 265 -7.64 -1.36 -1.21
CA TYR A 265 -7.88 -0.16 -0.39
C TYR A 265 -7.94 -0.44 1.11
N ASP A 266 -7.78 -1.69 1.55
CA ASP A 266 -7.63 -2.03 2.95
C ASP A 266 -6.17 -1.80 3.38
N LEU A 267 -5.98 -1.09 4.49
CA LEU A 267 -4.65 -0.81 5.08
C LEU A 267 -3.88 -2.12 5.33
N THR A 268 -4.60 -3.17 5.69
CA THR A 268 -4.11 -4.54 5.83
C THR A 268 -3.42 -5.05 4.56
N ALA A 269 -4.03 -4.79 3.39
CA ALA A 269 -3.52 -5.26 2.11
C ALA A 269 -2.28 -4.46 1.66
N SER A 270 -2.29 -3.15 1.86
CA SER A 270 -1.16 -2.29 1.46
C SER A 270 0.13 -2.59 2.22
N GLU A 271 0.01 -2.89 3.52
CA GLU A 271 1.14 -3.27 4.38
C GLU A 271 1.74 -4.61 3.97
N PHE A 272 0.88 -5.59 3.70
CA PHE A 272 1.32 -6.90 3.24
C PHE A 272 2.03 -6.81 1.89
N ILE A 273 1.48 -6.05 0.94
CA ILE A 273 2.10 -5.88 -0.40
C ILE A 273 3.45 -5.18 -0.26
N ALA A 274 3.58 -4.21 0.64
CA ALA A 274 4.86 -3.53 0.91
C ALA A 274 5.90 -4.47 1.55
N ASP A 275 5.51 -5.30 2.53
CA ASP A 275 6.40 -6.34 3.09
C ASP A 275 6.83 -7.34 2.02
N GLN A 276 5.89 -7.73 1.16
CA GLN A 276 6.14 -8.65 0.07
C GLN A 276 7.12 -8.05 -0.93
N PHE A 277 6.95 -6.77 -1.29
CA PHE A 277 7.89 -6.05 -2.14
C PHE A 277 9.30 -6.07 -1.55
N ALA A 278 9.46 -5.77 -0.25
CA ALA A 278 10.75 -5.84 0.43
C ALA A 278 11.32 -7.28 0.41
N ALA A 279 10.51 -8.28 0.72
CA ALA A 279 10.92 -9.69 0.72
C ALA A 279 11.39 -10.16 -0.68
N ARG A 280 10.75 -9.69 -1.76
CA ARG A 280 11.11 -10.01 -3.16
C ARG A 280 12.45 -9.42 -3.58
N PHE A 281 12.90 -8.37 -2.89
CA PHE A 281 14.26 -7.82 -2.97
C PHE A 281 15.23 -8.42 -1.95
N GLY A 282 14.90 -9.59 -1.39
CA GLY A 282 15.77 -10.35 -0.49
C GLY A 282 15.77 -9.87 0.96
N ALA A 283 14.91 -8.92 1.34
CA ALA A 283 14.86 -8.36 2.68
C ALA A 283 13.88 -9.09 3.63
N GLY A 284 13.56 -10.36 3.33
CA GLY A 284 12.48 -11.08 4.02
C GLY A 284 12.73 -11.27 5.52
N ARG A 285 13.97 -11.62 5.90
CA ARG A 285 14.38 -11.68 7.30
C ARG A 285 14.43 -10.29 7.93
N ASP A 286 15.11 -9.35 7.27
CA ASP A 286 15.37 -8.01 7.81
C ASP A 286 14.07 -7.22 8.06
N ILE A 287 13.06 -7.35 7.21
CA ILE A 287 11.76 -6.71 7.44
C ILE A 287 11.05 -7.32 8.65
N VAL A 288 11.09 -8.66 8.80
CA VAL A 288 10.48 -9.33 9.95
C VAL A 288 11.19 -8.97 11.24
N THR A 289 12.52 -8.97 11.28
CA THR A 289 13.27 -8.61 12.49
C THR A 289 13.14 -7.12 12.83
N ALA A 290 13.08 -6.23 11.83
CA ALA A 290 12.82 -4.81 12.04
C ALA A 290 11.43 -4.58 12.65
N LEU A 291 10.40 -5.22 12.10
CA LEU A 291 9.05 -5.19 12.64
C LEU A 291 9.03 -5.81 14.04
N ASP A 292 9.70 -6.93 14.27
CA ASP A 292 9.70 -7.62 15.57
C ASP A 292 10.24 -6.70 16.65
N LYS A 293 11.40 -6.08 16.41
CA LYS A 293 11.96 -5.04 17.30
C LYS A 293 11.01 -3.84 17.47
N MET A 294 10.26 -3.48 16.44
CA MET A 294 9.30 -2.40 16.52
C MET A 294 8.09 -2.78 17.40
N TYR A 295 7.57 -3.99 17.28
CA TYR A 295 6.35 -4.43 17.96
C TYR A 295 6.61 -5.17 19.29
N ASP A 296 7.86 -5.52 19.59
CA ASP A 296 8.27 -6.21 20.80
C ASP A 296 7.74 -5.52 22.06
N GLY A 297 6.99 -6.29 22.86
CA GLY A 297 6.34 -5.86 24.09
C GLY A 297 5.17 -4.88 23.94
N ARG A 298 4.85 -4.43 22.72
CA ARG A 298 3.77 -3.47 22.41
C ARG A 298 2.55 -4.10 21.75
N ASP A 299 2.72 -5.20 21.02
CA ASP A 299 1.61 -5.93 20.39
C ASP A 299 1.11 -7.07 21.30
N ILE A 300 -0.22 -7.29 21.28
CA ILE A 300 -0.94 -8.29 22.04
C ILE A 300 -0.48 -9.72 21.69
N ASP A 301 0.03 -9.94 20.48
CA ASP A 301 0.53 -11.22 20.02
C ASP A 301 1.81 -11.66 20.79
N TYR A 302 2.51 -10.71 21.45
CA TYR A 302 3.67 -10.98 22.33
C TYR A 302 3.29 -11.19 23.81
N HIS A 303 2.01 -11.05 24.17
CA HIS A 303 1.60 -11.23 25.56
C HIS A 303 1.56 -12.71 25.94
N THR A 304 2.14 -13.05 27.09
CA THR A 304 1.89 -14.36 27.74
C THR A 304 0.41 -14.46 28.11
N ASP A 305 -0.13 -15.68 28.25
CA ASP A 305 -1.55 -15.86 28.60
C ASP A 305 -1.91 -15.11 29.90
N LEU A 306 -1.01 -15.14 30.88
CA LEU A 306 -1.17 -14.43 32.14
C LEU A 306 -1.11 -12.91 31.98
N LYS A 307 -0.16 -12.38 31.20
CA LYS A 307 -0.06 -10.93 30.92
C LYS A 307 -1.29 -10.45 30.15
N PHE A 308 -1.75 -11.22 29.17
CA PHE A 308 -2.96 -10.93 28.40
C PHE A 308 -4.19 -10.89 29.32
N VAL A 309 -4.45 -11.94 30.10
CA VAL A 309 -5.58 -11.98 31.04
C VAL A 309 -5.49 -10.86 32.07
N LEU A 310 -4.30 -10.58 32.61
CA LEU A 310 -4.12 -9.49 33.56
C LEU A 310 -4.42 -8.12 32.93
N MET A 311 -3.97 -7.87 31.70
CA MET A 311 -4.28 -6.65 30.96
C MET A 311 -5.77 -6.53 30.68
N GLU A 312 -6.44 -7.61 30.27
CA GLU A 312 -7.89 -7.64 30.07
C GLU A 312 -8.66 -7.40 31.38
N VAL A 313 -8.19 -7.94 32.50
CA VAL A 313 -8.77 -7.69 33.82
C VAL A 313 -8.57 -6.23 34.23
N VAL A 314 -7.38 -5.66 34.06
CA VAL A 314 -7.12 -4.24 34.36
C VAL A 314 -8.02 -3.35 33.51
N LYS A 315 -8.13 -3.63 32.20
CA LYS A 315 -9.04 -2.96 31.28
C LYS A 315 -10.49 -3.03 31.76
N ALA A 316 -11.02 -4.24 32.00
CA ALA A 316 -12.38 -4.44 32.47
C ALA A 316 -12.65 -3.74 33.81
N SER A 317 -11.66 -3.75 34.71
CA SER A 317 -11.72 -3.08 36.01
C SER A 317 -11.77 -1.56 35.84
N MET A 318 -10.92 -0.99 34.97
CA MET A 318 -10.92 0.43 34.65
C MET A 318 -12.25 0.86 34.02
N LEU A 319 -12.82 0.04 33.12
CA LEU A 319 -14.15 0.28 32.56
C LEU A 319 -15.22 0.26 33.65
N ALA A 320 -15.23 -0.75 34.52
CA ALA A 320 -16.19 -0.84 35.61
C ALA A 320 -16.10 0.35 36.58
N ILE A 321 -14.87 0.78 36.93
CA ILE A 321 -14.64 1.98 37.73
C ILE A 321 -15.16 3.23 36.99
N SER A 322 -14.88 3.36 35.69
CA SER A 322 -15.43 4.44 34.85
C SER A 322 -16.95 4.35 34.59
N LEU A 323 -17.63 3.26 34.89
CA LEU A 323 -19.10 3.24 34.85
C LEU A 323 -19.68 3.61 36.21
N SER A 324 -19.04 3.16 37.29
CA SER A 324 -19.43 3.49 38.67
C SER A 324 -19.25 4.97 39.01
N GLY A 325 -18.24 5.64 38.44
CA GLY A 325 -18.00 7.08 38.64
C GLY A 325 -19.09 7.98 38.06
N ILE A 326 -19.83 7.53 37.03
CA ILE A 326 -20.99 8.25 36.48
C ILE A 326 -22.07 8.38 37.54
N VAL A 327 -22.34 7.29 38.26
CA VAL A 327 -23.37 7.24 39.31
C VAL A 327 -23.02 8.18 40.47
N LEU A 328 -21.77 8.18 40.92
CA LEU A 328 -21.27 9.05 41.99
C LEU A 328 -21.26 10.54 41.62
N THR A 329 -20.93 10.86 40.36
CA THR A 329 -20.91 12.26 39.89
C THR A 329 -22.32 12.84 39.76
N ILE A 330 -23.29 12.04 39.28
CA ILE A 330 -24.70 12.42 39.22
C ILE A 330 -25.28 12.62 40.63
N MET A 331 -24.87 11.79 41.61
CA MET A 331 -25.37 11.88 42.98
C MET A 331 -24.74 13.00 43.82
N ALA A 332 -23.47 13.35 43.60
CA ALA A 332 -22.75 14.30 44.45
C ALA A 332 -22.76 15.75 43.93
N GLY A 333 -23.04 15.99 42.65
CA GLY A 333 -23.09 17.35 42.07
C GLY A 333 -21.76 18.11 42.09
N ILE A 334 -20.62 17.43 42.29
CA ILE A 334 -19.30 18.05 42.44
C ILE A 334 -18.58 18.11 41.08
N PRO A 335 -18.25 19.30 40.54
CA PRO A 335 -17.60 19.46 39.23
C PRO A 335 -16.21 18.81 39.13
N LEU A 336 -15.46 18.72 40.23
CA LEU A 336 -14.16 18.05 40.27
C LEU A 336 -14.25 16.53 40.08
N GLY A 337 -15.35 15.91 40.52
CA GLY A 337 -15.59 14.48 40.30
C GLY A 337 -15.76 14.18 38.81
N ALA A 338 -16.48 15.05 38.09
CA ALA A 338 -16.69 14.94 36.65
C ALA A 338 -15.39 15.07 35.84
N PHE A 339 -14.45 15.91 36.27
CA PHE A 339 -13.16 16.07 35.60
C PHE A 339 -12.23 14.86 35.79
N ALA A 340 -12.06 14.40 37.05
CA ALA A 340 -11.28 13.19 37.33
C ALA A 340 -11.87 11.96 36.65
N PHE A 341 -13.20 11.88 36.62
CA PHE A 341 -13.96 10.88 35.89
C PHE A 341 -13.67 10.92 34.38
N THR A 342 -13.75 12.10 33.76
CA THR A 342 -13.51 12.26 32.32
C THR A 342 -12.07 11.90 31.98
N MET A 343 -11.09 12.31 32.79
CA MET A 343 -9.69 11.95 32.59
C MET A 343 -9.47 10.44 32.74
N LEU A 344 -10.03 9.81 33.77
CA LEU A 344 -9.89 8.36 33.97
C LEU A 344 -10.59 7.58 32.84
N THR A 345 -11.75 8.03 32.40
CA THR A 345 -12.51 7.43 31.29
C THR A 345 -11.78 7.60 29.96
N MET A 346 -11.18 8.77 29.71
CA MET A 346 -10.34 9.01 28.53
C MET A 346 -9.04 8.19 28.58
N SER A 347 -8.44 7.99 29.76
CA SER A 347 -7.28 7.13 29.94
C SER A 347 -7.62 5.64 29.78
N SER A 348 -8.77 5.18 30.31
CA SER A 348 -9.23 3.80 30.13
C SER A 348 -9.63 3.53 28.69
N ILE A 349 -10.40 4.43 28.08
CA ILE A 349 -10.71 4.38 26.64
C ILE A 349 -9.41 4.41 25.84
N GLY A 350 -8.44 5.28 26.18
CA GLY A 350 -7.12 5.31 25.57
C GLY A 350 -6.36 3.98 25.66
N ALA A 351 -6.41 3.30 26.81
CA ALA A 351 -5.78 2.00 27.03
C ALA A 351 -6.49 0.85 26.27
N PHE A 352 -7.83 0.87 26.21
CA PHE A 352 -8.60 -0.06 25.37
C PHE A 352 -8.36 0.20 23.88
N ILE A 353 -8.25 1.45 23.49
CA ILE A 353 -7.99 1.87 22.12
C ILE A 353 -6.57 1.47 21.71
N SER A 354 -5.57 1.62 22.59
CA SER A 354 -4.18 1.27 22.31
C SER A 354 -3.90 -0.23 22.22
N ASP A 355 -4.71 -1.06 22.88
CA ASP A 355 -4.48 -2.50 23.03
C ASP A 355 -5.66 -3.33 22.46
N SER A 356 -6.54 -2.71 21.67
CA SER A 356 -7.51 -3.44 20.84
C SER A 356 -7.07 -3.38 19.39
N LYS A 357 -7.07 -4.55 18.74
CA LYS A 357 -6.99 -4.71 17.28
C LYS A 357 -8.16 -4.05 16.53
N THR A 358 -8.97 -3.18 17.17
CA THR A 358 -10.17 -2.60 16.56
C THR A 358 -10.36 -1.08 16.67
N THR A 359 -9.55 -0.30 17.41
CA THR A 359 -9.86 1.16 17.53
C THR A 359 -8.74 2.21 17.48
N LEU A 360 -7.44 1.86 17.48
CA LEU A 360 -6.40 2.82 17.04
C LEU A 360 -6.16 2.71 15.53
N PRO A 361 -5.57 3.76 14.90
CA PRO A 361 -5.05 3.67 13.54
C PRO A 361 -4.20 2.42 13.28
N GLY A 362 -3.45 1.92 14.26
CA GLY A 362 -2.63 0.69 14.18
C GLY A 362 -3.41 -0.62 14.20
N SER A 363 -4.70 -0.57 14.45
CA SER A 363 -5.62 -1.70 14.51
C SER A 363 -6.25 -2.04 13.14
N ALA A 364 -6.08 -1.14 12.17
CA ALA A 364 -6.43 -1.35 10.78
C ALA A 364 -5.31 -2.06 9.98
N TYR A 365 -4.26 -2.53 10.65
CA TYR A 365 -3.10 -3.20 10.08
C TYR A 365 -3.24 -4.71 10.33
N ASP A 366 -2.78 -5.56 9.41
CA ASP A 366 -2.80 -7.03 9.58
C ASP A 366 -2.06 -7.39 10.89
N GLY A 367 -2.54 -8.41 11.60
CA GLY A 367 -1.86 -8.88 12.81
C GLY A 367 -0.41 -9.21 12.48
N VAL A 368 0.53 -8.78 13.32
CA VAL A 368 1.97 -8.91 13.08
C VAL A 368 2.35 -10.37 12.78
N HIS A 369 1.72 -11.32 13.48
CA HIS A 369 1.85 -12.76 13.21
C HIS A 369 1.46 -13.16 11.78
N ALA A 370 0.37 -12.61 11.25
CA ALA A 370 -0.10 -12.88 9.89
C ALA A 370 0.87 -12.33 8.83
N ARG A 371 1.38 -11.10 9.03
CA ARG A 371 2.40 -10.49 8.16
C ARG A 371 3.64 -11.37 8.06
N TYR A 372 4.19 -11.80 9.21
CA TYR A 372 5.38 -12.64 9.26
C TYR A 372 5.15 -14.00 8.60
N THR A 373 3.99 -14.61 8.85
CA THR A 373 3.60 -15.87 8.22
C THR A 373 3.55 -15.75 6.70
N ARG A 374 3.07 -14.61 6.16
CA ARG A 374 3.02 -14.41 4.70
C ARG A 374 4.41 -14.15 4.12
N VAL A 375 5.26 -13.36 4.77
CA VAL A 375 6.67 -13.18 4.34
C VAL A 375 7.38 -14.53 4.29
N LYS A 376 7.21 -15.38 5.32
CA LYS A 376 7.72 -16.76 5.31
C LYS A 376 7.20 -17.57 4.12
N ARG A 377 5.90 -17.51 3.82
CA ARG A 377 5.31 -18.21 2.65
C ARG A 377 5.93 -17.73 1.34
N ASP A 378 6.25 -16.45 1.24
CA ASP A 378 6.90 -15.87 0.07
C ASP A 378 8.34 -16.37 -0.11
N LEU A 379 9.10 -16.48 0.99
CA LEU A 379 10.43 -17.11 0.99
C LEU A 379 10.36 -18.60 0.60
N ILE A 380 9.38 -19.34 1.11
CA ILE A 380 9.13 -20.73 0.70
C ILE A 380 8.79 -20.81 -0.80
N ALA A 381 8.04 -19.83 -1.33
CA ALA A 381 7.76 -19.76 -2.76
C ALA A 381 9.04 -19.51 -3.57
N ARG A 382 9.99 -18.70 -3.06
CA ARG A 382 11.30 -18.49 -3.70
C ARG A 382 12.07 -19.80 -3.83
N LEU A 383 12.09 -20.63 -2.79
CA LEU A 383 12.78 -21.93 -2.80
C LEU A 383 12.22 -22.90 -3.86
N LYS A 384 10.97 -22.73 -4.28
CA LYS A 384 10.33 -23.56 -5.31
C LYS A 384 10.65 -23.10 -6.74
N VAL A 385 11.29 -21.95 -6.92
CA VAL A 385 11.64 -21.43 -8.24
C VAL A 385 12.81 -22.23 -8.82
N LYS A 386 12.66 -22.71 -10.06
CA LYS A 386 13.73 -23.44 -10.76
C LYS A 386 14.95 -22.57 -10.99
N GLY A 387 16.14 -23.14 -10.80
CA GLY A 387 17.42 -22.45 -11.06
C GLY A 387 17.90 -21.54 -9.92
N ILE A 388 17.35 -21.68 -8.72
CA ILE A 388 17.90 -21.04 -7.52
C ILE A 388 19.33 -21.55 -7.26
N LYS A 389 20.24 -20.63 -6.93
CA LYS A 389 21.62 -21.01 -6.60
C LYS A 389 21.68 -21.58 -5.18
N SER A 390 22.64 -22.48 -4.94
CA SER A 390 22.74 -23.20 -3.66
C SER A 390 23.01 -22.27 -2.46
N ASP A 391 23.81 -21.22 -2.68
CA ASP A 391 24.10 -20.17 -1.69
C ASP A 391 22.84 -19.37 -1.35
N GLU A 392 22.07 -18.98 -2.37
CA GLU A 392 20.80 -18.28 -2.19
C GLU A 392 19.77 -19.15 -1.45
N ALA A 393 19.65 -20.43 -1.81
CA ALA A 393 18.75 -21.37 -1.15
C ALA A 393 19.11 -21.60 0.32
N HIS A 394 20.41 -21.69 0.63
CA HIS A 394 20.90 -21.80 2.01
C HIS A 394 20.53 -20.57 2.83
N ARG A 395 20.83 -19.37 2.33
CA ARG A 395 20.47 -18.10 2.99
C ARG A 395 18.96 -18.00 3.26
N ILE A 396 18.12 -18.31 2.27
CA ILE A 396 16.67 -18.25 2.44
C ILE A 396 16.18 -19.26 3.48
N THR A 397 16.84 -20.41 3.60
CA THR A 397 16.52 -21.39 4.64
C THR A 397 16.83 -20.83 6.03
N GLU A 398 18.00 -20.20 6.21
CA GLU A 398 18.36 -19.52 7.46
C GLU A 398 17.41 -18.36 7.79
N ASP A 399 16.97 -17.62 6.77
CA ASP A 399 15.97 -16.56 6.93
C ASP A 399 14.63 -17.11 7.42
N ILE A 400 14.18 -18.24 6.86
CA ILE A 400 12.96 -18.94 7.29
C ILE A 400 13.09 -19.43 8.73
N ASP A 401 14.23 -20.02 9.11
CA ASP A 401 14.47 -20.51 10.47
C ASP A 401 14.46 -19.37 11.51
N THR A 402 15.00 -18.20 11.13
CA THR A 402 14.95 -16.99 11.97
C THR A 402 13.50 -16.53 12.17
N ILE A 403 12.73 -16.46 11.08
CA ILE A 403 11.31 -16.08 11.14
C ILE A 403 10.50 -17.09 11.97
N ASP A 404 10.79 -18.38 11.85
CA ASP A 404 10.14 -19.42 12.63
C ASP A 404 10.43 -19.32 14.12
N THR A 405 11.66 -18.93 14.48
CA THR A 405 12.03 -18.67 15.87
C THR A 405 11.22 -17.51 16.45
N ILE A 406 11.05 -16.43 15.68
CA ILE A 406 10.22 -15.27 16.09
C ILE A 406 8.76 -15.69 16.22
N LEU A 407 8.21 -16.35 15.20
CA LEU A 407 6.82 -16.82 15.20
C LEU A 407 6.51 -17.78 16.35
N ALA A 408 7.46 -18.64 16.74
CA ALA A 408 7.30 -19.54 17.88
C ALA A 408 7.17 -18.79 19.22
N GLY A 409 7.73 -17.57 19.31
CA GLY A 409 7.58 -16.67 20.46
C GLY A 409 6.25 -15.91 20.50
N MET A 410 5.47 -15.95 19.42
CA MET A 410 4.20 -15.24 19.29
C MET A 410 3.00 -16.18 19.43
N LYS A 411 1.86 -15.65 19.87
CA LYS A 411 0.57 -16.34 19.71
C LYS A 411 -0.36 -15.47 18.88
N ASP A 412 -0.96 -16.02 17.83
CA ASP A 412 -2.01 -15.36 17.07
C ASP A 412 -3.25 -15.17 17.97
N ARG A 413 -3.39 -13.98 18.55
CA ARG A 413 -4.50 -13.64 19.44
C ARG A 413 -5.44 -12.70 18.70
N ARG A 414 -6.63 -13.19 18.34
CA ARG A 414 -7.66 -12.39 17.64
C ARG A 414 -8.46 -11.53 18.58
#